data_AF-A0A1Z9NKC5-F1
#
_entry.id   AF-A0A1Z9NKC5-F1
#
_cell.length_a   1.000
_cell.length_b   1.000
_cell.length_c   1.000
_cell.angle_alpha   90.00
_cell.angle_beta   90.00
_cell.angle_gamma   90.00
#
_symmetry.space_group_name_H-M   'P 1'
#
loop_
_entity.id
_entity.type
_entity.pdbx_description
1 polymer ?
#
loop_
_entity_poly.entity_id
_entity_poly.type
_entity_poly.pdbx_seq_one_letter_code
_entity_poly.pdbx_strand_id
1 'polypeptide(L)'
;MQLLNHSVIEVVQILVSIFFSIVFFQSGIDKIIDRDGNVSFFKDHFNKTPLQGVTALMLTMLTMLELATATVCFLGCFNSLIYRSSVFIFFGLILCAIVLLLLLFGQRIAKDYVGAADITIYFILCIITIMSFK
;
A
#
# COMPACT_ATOMS: atom_id res chain seq x y z
N MET A 1 17.34 -22.90 6.37
CA MET A 1 18.19 -22.34 5.30
C MET A 1 18.44 -20.87 5.62
N GLN A 2 19.67 -20.39 5.53
CA GLN A 2 20.01 -18.97 5.70
C GLN A 2 20.51 -18.42 4.36
N LEU A 3 20.06 -17.24 3.97
CA LEU A 3 20.48 -16.55 2.75
C LEU A 3 20.97 -15.16 3.18
N LEU A 4 22.22 -14.79 2.88
CA LEU A 4 22.80 -13.49 3.25
C LEU A 4 22.69 -13.16 4.75
N ASN A 5 22.86 -14.19 5.61
CA ASN A 5 22.69 -14.12 7.07
C ASN A 5 21.26 -13.76 7.53
N HIS A 6 20.27 -13.85 6.65
CA HIS A 6 18.85 -13.75 7.00
C HIS A 6 18.19 -15.13 7.02
N SER A 7 17.20 -15.30 7.89
CA SER A 7 16.29 -16.44 7.80
C SER A 7 15.43 -16.35 6.53
N VAL A 8 14.90 -17.48 6.05
CA VAL A 8 14.01 -17.48 4.87
C VAL A 8 12.82 -16.53 5.08
N ILE A 9 12.28 -16.48 6.30
CA ILE A 9 11.16 -15.61 6.66
C ILE A 9 11.55 -14.13 6.54
N GLU A 10 12.72 -13.74 7.05
CA GLU A 10 13.21 -12.36 6.93
C GLU A 10 13.41 -11.96 5.47
N VAL A 11 13.92 -12.85 4.62
CA VAL A 11 14.06 -12.58 3.19
C VAL A 11 12.69 -12.33 2.56
N VAL A 12 11.68 -13.15 2.89
CA VAL A 12 10.30 -12.94 2.44
C VAL A 12 9.75 -11.59 2.90
N GLN A 13 9.94 -11.25 4.18
CA GLN A 13 9.52 -9.96 4.74
C GLN A 13 10.16 -8.79 4.00
N ILE A 14 11.46 -8.84 3.71
CA ILE A 14 12.18 -7.81 2.94
C ILE A 14 11.62 -7.70 1.52
N LEU A 15 11.47 -8.82 0.81
CA LEU A 15 10.96 -8.82 -0.57
C LEU A 15 9.54 -8.24 -0.65
N VAL A 16 8.66 -8.60 0.28
CA VAL A 16 7.30 -8.05 0.34
C VAL A 16 7.31 -6.57 0.73
N SER A 17 8.22 -6.15 1.61
CA SER A 17 8.42 -4.73 1.94
C SER A 17 8.83 -3.91 0.71
N ILE A 18 9.77 -4.43 -0.09
CA ILE A 18 10.19 -3.83 -1.36
C ILE A 18 9.00 -3.75 -2.33
N PHE A 19 8.25 -4.85 -2.45
CA PHE A 19 7.07 -4.90 -3.32
C PHE A 19 6.05 -3.80 -2.99
N PHE A 20 5.67 -3.64 -1.72
CA PHE A 20 4.73 -2.58 -1.32
C PHE A 20 5.32 -1.18 -1.45
N SER A 21 6.63 -1.03 -1.22
CA SER A 21 7.33 0.23 -1.44
C SER A 21 7.24 0.65 -2.91
N ILE A 22 7.51 -0.26 -3.85
CA ILE A 22 7.42 0.03 -5.29
C ILE A 22 5.99 0.41 -5.69
N VAL A 23 5.00 -0.42 -5.32
CA VAL A 23 3.60 -0.20 -5.71
C VAL A 23 3.08 1.13 -5.17
N PHE A 24 3.30 1.44 -3.90
CA PHE A 24 2.77 2.67 -3.31
C PHE A 24 3.58 3.92 -3.68
N PHE A 25 4.89 3.83 -3.92
CA PHE A 25 5.62 4.97 -4.49
C PHE A 25 5.14 5.27 -5.90
N GLN A 26 5.01 4.27 -6.77
CA GLN A 26 4.52 4.48 -8.13
C GLN A 26 3.11 5.07 -8.09
N SER A 27 2.20 4.47 -7.32
CA SER A 27 0.82 4.93 -7.16
C SER A 27 0.71 6.36 -6.60
N GLY A 28 1.55 6.71 -5.60
CA GLY A 28 1.53 8.02 -4.97
C GLY A 28 2.18 9.11 -5.82
N ILE A 29 3.30 8.82 -6.49
CA ILE A 29 4.00 9.77 -7.37
C ILE A 29 3.15 10.08 -8.60
N ASP A 30 2.50 9.06 -9.18
CA ASP A 30 1.57 9.24 -10.31
C ASP A 30 0.46 10.24 -9.97
N LYS A 31 -0.15 10.14 -8.79
CA LYS A 31 -1.20 11.08 -8.32
C LYS A 31 -0.71 12.51 -8.11
N ILE A 32 0.60 12.74 -8.01
CA ILE A 32 1.20 14.07 -7.92
C ILE A 32 1.49 14.60 -9.32
N ILE A 33 2.08 13.77 -10.19
CA ILE A 33 2.49 14.17 -11.54
C ILE A 33 1.26 14.36 -12.45
N ASP A 34 0.38 13.37 -12.51
CA ASP A 34 -0.88 13.43 -13.25
C ASP A 34 -2.06 13.66 -12.29
N ARG A 35 -2.03 14.81 -11.63
CA ARG A 35 -3.04 15.14 -10.62
C ARG A 35 -4.43 15.32 -11.24
N ASP A 36 -4.51 16.02 -12.37
CA ASP A 36 -5.78 16.35 -13.00
C ASP A 36 -6.46 15.10 -13.59
N GLY A 37 -5.68 14.20 -14.21
CA GLY A 37 -6.18 12.91 -14.68
C GLY A 37 -6.74 12.05 -13.56
N ASN A 38 -5.99 11.92 -12.45
CA ASN A 38 -6.45 11.16 -11.28
C ASN A 38 -7.70 11.77 -10.61
N VAL A 39 -7.79 13.10 -10.51
CA VAL A 39 -9.00 13.77 -9.98
C VAL A 39 -10.20 13.53 -10.90
N SER A 40 -10.01 13.59 -12.23
CA SER A 40 -11.06 13.28 -13.20
C SER A 40 -11.54 11.83 -13.05
N PHE A 41 -10.60 10.87 -12.99
CA PHE A 41 -10.93 9.47 -12.76
C PHE A 41 -11.74 9.28 -11.48
N PHE A 42 -11.34 9.89 -10.36
CA PHE A 42 -12.10 9.80 -9.10
C PHE A 42 -13.50 10.41 -9.22
N LYS A 43 -13.65 11.56 -9.90
CA LYS A 43 -14.96 12.19 -10.11
C LYS A 43 -15.91 11.27 -10.88
N ASP A 44 -15.42 10.62 -11.92
CA ASP A 44 -16.20 9.71 -12.73
C ASP A 44 -16.52 8.41 -11.99
N HIS A 45 -15.51 7.82 -11.33
CA HIS A 45 -15.64 6.58 -10.56
C HIS A 45 -16.61 6.73 -9.38
N PHE A 46 -16.58 7.86 -8.67
CA PHE A 46 -17.43 8.13 -7.50
C PHE A 46 -18.70 8.94 -7.82
N ASN A 47 -19.00 9.20 -9.09
CA ASN A 47 -20.13 10.02 -9.55
C ASN A 47 -21.47 9.70 -8.84
N LYS A 48 -21.81 8.41 -8.73
CA LYS A 48 -23.11 7.96 -8.19
C LYS A 48 -23.04 7.56 -6.72
N THR A 49 -22.05 8.08 -6.00
CA THR A 49 -21.75 7.66 -4.63
C THR A 49 -21.81 8.85 -3.68
N PRO A 50 -21.92 8.61 -2.36
CA PRO A 50 -21.84 9.69 -1.36
C PRO A 50 -20.53 10.48 -1.37
N LEU A 51 -19.51 10.01 -2.11
CA LEU A 51 -18.15 10.57 -2.13
C LEU A 51 -17.90 11.55 -3.29
N GLN A 52 -18.86 11.73 -4.20
CA GLN A 52 -18.72 12.54 -5.43
C GLN A 52 -18.14 13.95 -5.18
N GLY A 53 -18.52 14.59 -4.07
CA GLY A 53 -18.12 15.97 -3.75
C GLY A 53 -16.76 16.12 -3.05
N VAL A 54 -16.12 15.03 -2.63
CA VAL A 54 -14.87 15.07 -1.83
C VAL A 54 -13.71 14.33 -2.49
N THR A 55 -13.84 13.99 -3.77
CA THR A 55 -12.88 13.20 -4.55
C THR A 55 -11.45 13.74 -4.53
N ALA A 56 -11.27 15.06 -4.71
CA ALA A 56 -9.95 15.68 -4.66
C ALA A 56 -9.31 15.59 -3.27
N LEU A 57 -10.08 15.79 -2.20
CA LEU A 57 -9.58 15.68 -0.83
C LEU A 57 -9.18 14.23 -0.51
N MET A 58 -10.04 13.27 -0.88
CA MET A 58 -9.77 11.85 -0.73
C MET A 58 -8.48 11.45 -1.45
N LEU A 59 -8.29 11.92 -2.68
CA LEU A 59 -7.10 11.64 -3.46
C LEU A 59 -5.84 12.20 -2.79
N THR A 60 -5.89 13.41 -2.21
CA THR A 60 -4.76 13.97 -1.44
C THR A 60 -4.43 13.12 -0.22
N MET A 61 -5.44 12.78 0.59
CA MET A 61 -5.24 11.97 1.81
C MET A 61 -4.68 10.58 1.48
N LEU A 62 -5.23 9.94 0.45
CA LEU A 62 -4.74 8.65 -0.03
C LEU A 62 -3.29 8.75 -0.51
N THR A 63 -2.95 9.76 -1.31
CA THR A 63 -1.58 9.98 -1.81
C THR A 63 -0.58 10.14 -0.65
N MET A 64 -0.92 10.94 0.36
CA MET A 64 -0.05 11.11 1.53
C MET A 64 0.16 9.81 2.29
N LEU A 65 -0.90 9.02 2.49
CA LEU A 65 -0.82 7.72 3.15
C LEU A 65 0.01 6.71 2.33
N GLU A 66 -0.19 6.65 1.02
CA GLU A 66 0.59 5.79 0.12
C GLU A 66 2.08 6.14 0.18
N LEU A 67 2.45 7.42 0.08
CA LEU A 67 3.85 7.84 0.13
C LEU A 67 4.48 7.61 1.51
N ALA A 68 3.76 7.87 2.59
CA ALA A 68 4.22 7.56 3.94
C ALA A 68 4.45 6.06 4.13
N THR A 69 3.48 5.24 3.68
CA THR A 69 3.56 3.78 3.73
C THR A 69 4.74 3.26 2.93
N ALA A 70 4.90 3.74 1.69
CA ALA A 70 6.00 3.36 0.80
C ALA A 70 7.37 3.70 1.40
N THR A 71 7.47 4.86 2.06
CA THR A 71 8.68 5.33 2.74
C THR A 71 9.01 4.46 3.95
N VAL A 72 8.03 4.12 4.78
CA VAL A 72 8.25 3.24 5.94
C VAL A 72 8.68 1.84 5.49
N CYS A 73 8.07 1.28 4.44
CA CYS A 73 8.50 0.01 3.85
C CYS A 73 9.91 0.09 3.27
N PHE A 74 10.23 1.16 2.54
CA PHE A 74 11.56 1.40 2.00
C PHE A 74 12.61 1.43 3.12
N LEU A 75 12.41 2.28 4.13
CA LEU A 75 13.29 2.38 5.29
C LEU A 75 13.38 1.06 6.05
N GLY A 76 12.29 0.29 6.12
CA GLY A 76 12.29 -1.07 6.69
C GLY A 76 13.20 -2.04 5.97
N CYS A 77 13.27 -1.98 4.64
CA CYS A 77 14.23 -2.75 3.86
C CYS A 77 15.68 -2.40 4.25
N PHE A 78 16.05 -1.11 4.24
CA PHE A 78 17.40 -0.68 4.65
C PHE A 78 17.72 -1.07 6.09
N ASN A 79 16.76 -0.87 7.00
CA ASN A 79 16.95 -1.17 8.40
C ASN A 79 17.13 -2.67 8.66
N SER A 80 16.43 -3.52 7.93
CA SER A 80 16.61 -4.97 7.99
C SER A 80 17.98 -5.40 7.47
N LEU A 81 18.44 -4.83 6.35
CA LEU A 81 19.72 -5.19 5.74
C LEU A 81 20.94 -4.72 6.56
N ILE A 82 20.87 -3.50 7.11
CA ILE A 82 21.99 -2.87 7.82
C ILE A 82 21.98 -3.23 9.31
N TYR A 83 20.83 -3.07 9.96
CA TYR A 83 20.69 -3.19 11.42
C TYR A 83 20.00 -4.48 11.87
N ARG A 84 19.65 -5.38 10.94
CA ARG A 84 19.01 -6.68 11.24
C ARG A 84 17.72 -6.55 12.05
N SER A 85 16.97 -5.47 11.82
CA SER A 85 15.71 -5.19 12.51
C SER A 85 14.57 -5.02 11.51
N SER A 86 13.55 -5.84 11.65
CA SER A 86 12.36 -5.87 10.79
C SER A 86 11.19 -5.05 11.35
N VAL A 87 11.41 -4.27 12.42
CA VAL A 87 10.38 -3.47 13.10
C VAL A 87 9.68 -2.50 12.14
N PHE A 88 10.44 -1.78 11.31
CA PHE A 88 9.86 -0.88 10.32
C PHE A 88 9.14 -1.61 9.18
N ILE A 89 9.56 -2.84 8.84
CA ILE A 89 8.81 -3.66 7.87
C ILE A 89 7.43 -4.00 8.46
N PHE A 90 7.38 -4.44 9.72
CA PHE A 90 6.13 -4.75 10.40
C PHE A 90 5.16 -3.56 10.40
N PHE A 91 5.61 -2.39 10.88
CA PHE A 91 4.78 -1.19 10.89
C PHE A 91 4.41 -0.71 9.48
N GLY A 92 5.33 -0.83 8.52
CA GLY A 92 5.05 -0.55 7.11
C GLY A 92 3.93 -1.43 6.56
N LEU A 93 3.93 -2.73 6.86
CA LEU A 93 2.87 -3.65 6.45
C LEU A 93 1.53 -3.36 7.14
N ILE A 94 1.52 -2.92 8.40
CA ILE A 94 0.28 -2.44 9.04
C ILE A 94 -0.28 -1.22 8.31
N LEU A 95 0.57 -0.26 7.93
CA LEU A 95 0.17 0.88 7.11
C LEU A 95 -0.33 0.44 5.72
N CYS A 96 0.32 -0.54 5.08
CA CYS A 96 -0.15 -1.14 3.82
C CYS A 96 -1.57 -1.69 3.97
N ALA A 97 -1.82 -2.46 5.04
CA ALA A 97 -3.14 -3.02 5.30
C ALA A 97 -4.21 -1.92 5.46
N ILE A 98 -3.89 -0.82 6.16
CA ILE A 98 -4.78 0.33 6.31
C ILE A 98 -5.08 0.98 4.95
N VAL A 99 -4.05 1.26 4.14
CA VAL A 99 -4.21 1.83 2.79
C VAL A 99 -5.06 0.93 1.89
N LEU A 100 -4.81 -0.38 1.90
CA LEU A 100 -5.58 -1.36 1.12
C LEU A 100 -7.04 -1.44 1.58
N LEU A 101 -7.33 -1.33 2.88
CA LEU A 101 -8.71 -1.28 3.37
C LEU A 101 -9.44 -0.01 2.93
N LEU A 102 -8.75 1.13 2.92
CA LEU A 102 -9.32 2.40 2.41
C LEU A 102 -9.61 2.31 0.90
N LEU A 103 -8.69 1.74 0.13
CA LEU A 103 -8.90 1.47 -1.30
C LEU A 103 -10.08 0.52 -1.51
N LEU A 104 -10.14 -0.59 -0.77
CA LEU A 104 -11.22 -1.59 -0.85
C LEU A 104 -12.56 -0.94 -0.55
N PHE A 105 -12.63 -0.11 0.49
CA PHE A 105 -13.83 0.63 0.86
C PHE A 105 -14.31 1.53 -0.28
N GLY A 106 -13.39 2.27 -0.92
CA GLY A 106 -13.69 3.06 -2.11
C GLY A 106 -14.33 2.23 -3.22
N GLN A 107 -13.69 1.11 -3.59
CA GLN A 107 -14.20 0.21 -4.62
C GLN A 107 -15.60 -0.34 -4.28
N ARG A 108 -15.86 -0.68 -3.02
CA ARG A 108 -17.18 -1.18 -2.58
C ARG A 108 -18.26 -0.10 -2.62
N ILE A 109 -17.93 1.13 -2.29
CA ILE A 109 -18.86 2.27 -2.42
C ILE A 109 -19.20 2.52 -3.89
N ALA A 110 -18.21 2.46 -4.78
CA ALA A 110 -18.39 2.62 -6.22
C ALA A 110 -19.04 1.40 -6.90
N LYS A 111 -19.25 0.30 -6.16
CA LYS A 111 -19.71 -1.00 -6.67
C LYS A 111 -18.78 -1.60 -7.74
N ASP A 112 -17.50 -1.26 -7.67
CA ASP A 112 -16.46 -1.89 -8.49
C ASP A 112 -15.99 -3.19 -7.84
N TYR A 113 -16.61 -4.29 -8.24
CA TYR A 113 -16.30 -5.62 -7.71
C TYR A 113 -14.98 -6.17 -8.24
N VAL A 114 -14.56 -5.74 -9.43
CA VAL A 114 -13.31 -6.20 -10.06
C VAL A 114 -12.13 -5.51 -9.37
N GLY A 115 -12.16 -4.19 -9.24
CA GLY A 115 -11.14 -3.44 -8.51
C GLY A 115 -11.03 -3.88 -7.05
N ALA A 116 -12.15 -4.23 -6.40
CA ALA A 116 -12.13 -4.79 -5.05
C ALA A 116 -11.47 -6.18 -4.97
N ALA A 117 -11.60 -7.01 -6.01
CA ALA A 117 -10.93 -8.31 -6.08
C ALA A 117 -9.42 -8.12 -6.25
N ASP A 118 -8.97 -7.20 -7.10
CA ASP A 118 -7.55 -6.90 -7.30
C ASP A 118 -6.88 -6.48 -6.00
N ILE A 119 -7.50 -5.57 -5.23
CA ILE A 119 -7.00 -5.13 -3.91
C ILE A 119 -6.88 -6.31 -2.92
N THR A 120 -7.81 -7.26 -2.99
CA THR A 120 -7.82 -8.42 -2.08
C THR A 120 -6.57 -9.28 -2.25
N ILE A 121 -6.01 -9.37 -3.47
CA ILE A 121 -4.76 -10.11 -3.74
C ILE A 121 -3.59 -9.48 -2.97
N TYR A 122 -3.42 -8.16 -3.08
CA TYR A 122 -2.42 -7.42 -2.31
C TYR A 122 -2.66 -7.55 -0.80
N PHE A 123 -3.92 -7.51 -0.36
CA PHE A 123 -4.27 -7.64 1.05
C PHE A 123 -3.90 -9.00 1.62
N ILE A 124 -4.14 -10.09 0.89
CA ILE A 124 -3.73 -11.44 1.30
C ILE A 124 -2.21 -11.52 1.46
N LEU A 125 -1.44 -11.01 0.49
CA LEU A 125 0.03 -10.96 0.57
C LEU A 125 0.49 -10.19 1.81
N CYS A 126 -0.16 -9.04 2.08
CA CYS A 126 0.12 -8.22 3.25
C CYS A 126 -0.11 -8.99 4.56
N ILE A 127 -1.29 -9.59 4.73
CA ILE A 127 -1.67 -10.28 5.97
C ILE A 127 -0.81 -11.52 6.22
N ILE A 128 -0.59 -12.36 5.20
CA ILE A 128 0.27 -13.55 5.34
C ILE A 128 1.69 -13.15 5.75
N THR A 129 2.20 -12.03 5.23
CA THR A 129 3.53 -11.53 5.61
C THR A 129 3.53 -11.00 7.04
N ILE A 130 2.49 -10.30 7.48
CA ILE A 130 2.33 -9.85 8.88
C ILE A 130 2.31 -11.06 9.83
N MET A 131 1.63 -12.14 9.49
CA MET A 131 1.59 -13.38 10.28
C MET A 131 2.95 -14.06 10.45
N SER A 132 3.93 -13.72 9.60
CA SER A 132 5.28 -14.29 9.70
C SER A 132 6.13 -13.65 10.80
N PHE A 133 5.70 -12.50 11.35
CA PHE A 133 6.35 -11.86 12.48
C PHE A 133 5.98 -12.58 13.78
N LYS A 134 6.97 -12.76 14.65
CA LYS A 134 6.82 -13.37 15.98
C LYS A 134 6.76 -12.31 17.06
#